data_AF-A0AAU8X1X6-F1
#
_entry.id   AF-A0AAU8X1X6-F1
#
_cell.length_a   1.000
_cell.length_b   1.000
_cell.length_c   1.000
_cell.angle_alpha   90.00
_cell.angle_beta   90.00
_cell.angle_gamma   90.00
#
_symmetry.space_group_name_H-M   'P 1'
#
loop_
_entity.id
_entity.type
_entity.pdbx_description
1 polymer ?
#
loop_
_entity_poly.entity_id
_entity_poly.type
_entity_poly.pdbx_seq_one_letter_code
_entity_poly.pdbx_strand_id
1 'polypeptide(L)'
;MNTIDTAPIFIKFSDLSDLRTVVIHTGEGAAKCATVRAIFQQSHNQAICGENPIDPEEEPRQTLVVYPWQLDSPVKLYKMADKDSTRKIIVHQIGNLAPEKMKRLVIELLRQAPEAEICRGVMGQNAEPWQFVDFVEEELVRAAEVASSLNDESKSNVVSLLSMAGEHPIAVFASEVADSIQISRDSTFMIGLGLTSAVVGSVYCVKTQWGADLPLGLYVAAEQPPGTGKTGVMNAFQQPYRVALRRMNDGRNRELGALEAQIDAAEEPAVKGELSEQLAFMPQPVRGWINNATPEGLEKDAIAPNGGFFMLASDERGLLNSVFGLSYGKGVAVNMDAALKGFDGGSYACVRTTRRGFDGEVHGSIICFAQPGSIEAIIQASGGTGLAERFLWLSDKHQLGKRDHLKQRSKPNSEPFKLLCDEVVKQIPCRPSLDKLVPLAIPAILMDELGKVKQQIEVELDDDGRFGNDAVRGAAGKLELQIMKVASILHISRHLCEGKPVPLNIGAADFEIALNICCELLERYRQVLVNKRIIGFGAEADAVIGYLERFSGGKDLEQAKNSLRSRSVFKGRSTKQISAAIEKLAAARIVAIETSTTGRKIVRLL
;
A
#
# COMPACT_ATOMS: atom_id res chain seq x y z
N MET A 1 -19.56 -24.80 -56.44
CA MET A 1 -19.85 -24.87 -54.99
C MET A 1 -18.74 -24.12 -54.28
N ASN A 2 -18.95 -22.83 -53.99
CA ASN A 2 -17.99 -22.02 -53.22
C ASN A 2 -18.32 -22.19 -51.74
N THR A 3 -17.33 -22.61 -50.97
CA THR A 3 -17.35 -22.62 -49.51
C THR A 3 -17.39 -21.19 -48.99
N ILE A 4 -18.54 -20.79 -48.46
CA ILE A 4 -18.72 -19.56 -47.68
C ILE A 4 -17.96 -19.77 -46.37
N ASP A 5 -16.83 -19.07 -46.21
CA ASP A 5 -16.12 -18.96 -44.94
C ASP A 5 -17.07 -18.36 -43.89
N THR A 6 -17.24 -19.08 -42.78
CA THR A 6 -18.05 -18.65 -41.63
C THR A 6 -17.36 -17.48 -40.93
N ALA A 7 -17.73 -16.25 -41.30
CA ALA A 7 -17.25 -15.05 -40.65
C ALA A 7 -17.70 -14.96 -39.17
N PRO A 8 -16.87 -14.44 -38.25
CA PRO A 8 -17.18 -14.40 -36.83
C PRO A 8 -18.38 -13.48 -36.53
N ILE A 9 -19.38 -14.04 -35.83
CA ILE A 9 -20.58 -13.31 -35.39
C ILE A 9 -20.23 -12.26 -34.31
N PHE A 10 -19.12 -12.43 -33.59
CA PHE A 10 -18.72 -11.56 -32.49
C PHE A 10 -17.19 -11.38 -32.44
N ILE A 11 -16.71 -10.15 -32.36
CA ILE A 11 -15.29 -9.78 -32.22
C ILE A 11 -15.06 -9.36 -30.77
N LYS A 12 -14.04 -9.92 -30.10
CA LYS A 12 -13.62 -9.48 -28.76
C LYS A 12 -12.56 -8.39 -28.87
N PHE A 13 -12.36 -7.63 -27.80
CA PHE A 13 -11.30 -6.63 -27.73
C PHE A 13 -9.90 -7.18 -28.03
N SER A 14 -9.61 -8.43 -27.65
CA SER A 14 -8.34 -9.11 -27.97
C SER A 14 -8.12 -9.37 -29.46
N ASP A 15 -9.19 -9.32 -30.25
CA ASP A 15 -9.18 -9.70 -31.66
C ASP A 15 -9.06 -8.45 -32.56
N LEU A 16 -9.00 -7.24 -31.96
CA LEU A 16 -8.81 -5.98 -32.65
C LEU A 16 -7.34 -5.82 -33.08
N SER A 17 -7.15 -5.42 -34.32
CA SER A 17 -5.84 -5.10 -34.91
C SER A 17 -5.27 -3.77 -34.42
N ASP A 18 -6.14 -2.84 -34.02
CA ASP A 18 -5.77 -1.60 -33.34
C ASP A 18 -6.46 -1.54 -31.97
N LEU A 19 -5.67 -1.34 -30.92
CA LEU A 19 -6.13 -1.21 -29.54
C LEU A 19 -6.08 0.24 -29.03
N ARG A 20 -5.48 1.16 -29.81
CA ARG A 20 -5.34 2.57 -29.47
C ARG A 20 -6.63 3.33 -29.73
N THR A 21 -7.27 3.08 -30.87
CA THR A 21 -8.60 3.62 -31.21
C THR A 21 -9.60 2.47 -31.27
N VAL A 22 -10.66 2.53 -30.46
CA VAL A 22 -11.67 1.47 -30.39
C VAL A 22 -13.01 2.02 -30.87
N VAL A 23 -13.65 1.32 -31.82
CA VAL A 23 -14.98 1.68 -32.33
C VAL A 23 -16.03 0.73 -31.77
N ILE A 24 -17.10 1.28 -31.18
CA ILE A 24 -18.19 0.53 -30.56
C ILE A 24 -19.52 0.91 -31.22
N HIS A 25 -20.22 -0.07 -31.79
CA HIS A 25 -21.59 0.11 -32.26
C HIS A 25 -22.57 -0.23 -31.12
N THR A 26 -23.54 0.63 -30.87
CA THR A 26 -24.57 0.41 -29.85
C THR A 26 -25.97 0.82 -30.35
N GLY A 27 -27.02 0.53 -29.57
CA GLY A 27 -28.42 0.80 -29.95
C GLY A 27 -29.13 -0.39 -30.59
N GLU A 28 -30.46 -0.27 -30.69
CA GLU A 28 -31.34 -1.36 -31.19
C GLU A 28 -31.07 -1.76 -32.65
N GLY A 29 -30.52 -0.85 -33.45
CA GLY A 29 -30.20 -1.07 -34.86
C GLY A 29 -28.79 -1.59 -35.12
N ALA A 30 -27.97 -1.83 -34.09
CA ALA A 30 -26.60 -2.30 -34.27
C ALA A 30 -26.56 -3.72 -34.88
N ALA A 31 -25.85 -3.88 -36.00
CA ALA A 31 -25.78 -5.15 -36.72
C ALA A 31 -25.03 -6.24 -35.93
N LYS A 32 -25.58 -7.46 -35.91
CA LYS A 32 -24.98 -8.60 -35.20
C LYS A 32 -23.71 -9.13 -35.83
N CYS A 33 -23.70 -9.27 -37.15
CA CYS A 33 -22.55 -9.80 -37.89
C CYS A 33 -21.41 -8.78 -37.95
N ALA A 34 -20.20 -9.19 -37.59
CA ALA A 34 -19.02 -8.32 -37.62
C ALA A 34 -18.67 -7.87 -39.04
N THR A 35 -18.84 -8.73 -40.04
CA THR A 35 -18.64 -8.38 -41.46
C THR A 35 -19.59 -7.27 -41.91
N VAL A 36 -20.84 -7.30 -41.45
CA VAL A 36 -21.82 -6.26 -41.77
C VAL A 36 -21.42 -4.92 -41.14
N ARG A 37 -20.95 -4.92 -39.88
CA ARG A 37 -20.44 -3.69 -39.26
C ARG A 37 -19.18 -3.15 -39.95
N ALA A 38 -18.28 -4.03 -40.39
CA ALA A 38 -17.10 -3.61 -41.14
C ALA A 38 -17.45 -2.95 -42.49
N ILE A 39 -18.51 -3.43 -43.16
CA ILE A 39 -19.04 -2.81 -44.39
C ILE A 39 -19.62 -1.42 -44.06
N PHE A 40 -20.41 -1.30 -42.98
CA PHE A 40 -20.92 0.00 -42.53
C PHE A 40 -19.78 0.98 -42.21
N GLN A 41 -18.74 0.52 -41.51
CA GLN A 41 -17.59 1.34 -41.17
C GLN A 41 -16.78 1.75 -42.41
N GLN A 42 -16.64 0.85 -43.39
CA GLN A 42 -16.00 1.18 -44.66
C GLN A 42 -16.81 2.23 -45.44
N SER A 43 -18.14 2.12 -45.45
CA SER A 43 -19.02 3.12 -46.07
C SER A 43 -18.97 4.46 -45.33
N HIS A 44 -18.88 4.43 -44.00
CA HIS A 44 -18.73 5.62 -43.16
C HIS A 44 -17.41 6.34 -43.43
N ASN A 45 -16.28 5.62 -43.44
CA ASN A 45 -14.99 6.22 -43.76
C ASN A 45 -14.95 6.80 -45.19
N GLN A 46 -15.60 6.14 -46.16
CA GLN A 46 -15.73 6.71 -47.52
C GLN A 46 -16.53 8.01 -47.53
N ALA A 47 -17.57 8.11 -46.70
CA ALA A 47 -18.35 9.33 -46.54
C ALA A 47 -17.55 10.44 -45.84
N ILE A 48 -16.78 10.11 -44.79
CA ILE A 48 -15.85 11.05 -44.12
C ILE A 48 -14.85 11.62 -45.12
N CYS A 49 -14.20 10.76 -45.91
CA CYS A 49 -13.25 11.20 -46.94
C CYS A 49 -13.91 12.07 -48.03
N GLY A 50 -15.22 11.92 -48.23
CA GLY A 50 -16.01 12.74 -49.15
C GLY A 50 -16.41 14.11 -48.58
N GLU A 51 -16.81 14.19 -47.30
CA GLU A 51 -17.20 15.44 -46.64
C GLU A 51 -15.99 16.27 -46.15
N ASN A 52 -14.90 15.62 -45.74
CA ASN A 52 -13.68 16.27 -45.27
C ASN A 52 -12.45 15.81 -46.07
N PRO A 53 -12.18 16.43 -47.24
CA PRO A 53 -11.08 16.04 -48.12
C PRO A 53 -9.69 16.53 -47.65
N ILE A 54 -9.62 17.30 -46.56
CA ILE A 54 -8.38 17.94 -46.10
C ILE A 54 -7.67 17.06 -45.05
N ASP A 55 -8.42 16.51 -44.09
CA ASP A 55 -7.88 15.63 -43.03
C ASP A 55 -8.97 14.67 -42.50
N PRO A 56 -9.32 13.63 -43.27
CA PRO A 56 -10.35 12.68 -42.87
C PRO A 56 -9.86 11.78 -41.74
N GLU A 57 -10.63 11.72 -40.64
CA GLU A 57 -10.32 10.80 -39.54
C GLU A 57 -10.82 9.40 -39.89
N GLU A 58 -9.96 8.57 -40.51
CA GLU A 58 -10.33 7.18 -40.80
C GLU A 58 -10.43 6.35 -39.51
N GLU A 59 -11.63 5.88 -39.21
CA GLU A 59 -11.89 5.03 -38.06
C GLU A 59 -11.57 3.54 -38.32
N PRO A 60 -11.14 2.77 -37.31
CA PRO A 60 -10.88 1.34 -37.45
C PRO A 60 -12.09 0.54 -37.98
N ARG A 61 -11.86 -0.29 -39.02
CA ARG A 61 -12.92 -1.11 -39.64
C ARG A 61 -13.46 -2.22 -38.73
N GLN A 62 -12.65 -2.70 -37.78
CA GLN A 62 -13.09 -3.71 -36.82
C GLN A 62 -13.80 -3.04 -35.66
N THR A 63 -15.07 -3.40 -35.45
CA THR A 63 -15.90 -2.76 -34.43
C THR A 63 -16.45 -3.75 -33.42
N LEU A 64 -16.44 -3.34 -32.16
CA LEU A 64 -17.13 -4.00 -31.07
C LEU A 64 -18.63 -3.67 -31.13
N VAL A 65 -19.45 -4.47 -30.43
CA VAL A 65 -20.89 -4.23 -30.38
C VAL A 65 -21.44 -4.40 -28.97
N VAL A 66 -22.23 -3.42 -28.53
CA VAL A 66 -22.90 -3.44 -27.22
C VAL A 66 -24.38 -3.23 -27.43
N TYR A 67 -25.17 -4.26 -27.17
CA TYR A 67 -26.62 -4.19 -27.32
C TYR A 67 -27.28 -3.56 -26.10
N PRO A 68 -28.48 -2.95 -26.27
CA PRO A 68 -29.25 -2.40 -25.16
C PRO A 68 -29.50 -3.40 -24.02
N TRP A 69 -29.66 -4.69 -24.30
CA TRP A 69 -29.87 -5.72 -23.26
C TRP A 69 -28.61 -6.03 -22.45
N GLN A 70 -27.41 -5.75 -22.99
CA GLN A 70 -26.15 -5.90 -22.25
C GLN A 70 -25.90 -4.73 -21.31
N LEU A 71 -26.61 -3.62 -21.52
CA LEU A 71 -26.59 -2.42 -20.69
C LEU A 71 -27.66 -2.48 -19.58
N ASP A 72 -28.50 -3.52 -19.56
CA ASP A 72 -29.41 -3.80 -18.46
C ASP A 72 -28.64 -4.41 -17.27
N SER A 73 -28.81 -3.83 -16.08
CA SER A 73 -28.29 -4.44 -14.84
C SER A 73 -29.04 -5.76 -14.57
N PRO A 74 -28.35 -6.90 -14.31
CA PRO A 74 -26.98 -7.05 -13.81
C PRO A 74 -25.94 -7.57 -14.83
N VAL A 75 -26.14 -7.36 -16.14
CA VAL A 75 -25.27 -7.96 -17.16
C VAL A 75 -23.85 -7.39 -17.06
N LYS A 76 -22.87 -8.26 -16.82
CA LYS A 76 -21.45 -7.88 -16.81
C LYS A 76 -20.99 -7.64 -18.24
N LEU A 77 -20.61 -6.40 -18.55
CA LEU A 77 -20.03 -6.05 -19.84
C LEU A 77 -18.66 -6.71 -20.01
N TYR A 78 -18.35 -7.07 -21.24
CA TYR A 78 -17.05 -7.65 -21.60
C TYR A 78 -15.98 -6.55 -21.67
N LYS A 79 -14.70 -6.94 -21.75
CA LYS A 79 -13.62 -5.97 -21.93
C LYS A 79 -13.75 -5.30 -23.29
N MET A 80 -13.86 -3.98 -23.31
CA MET A 80 -14.01 -3.12 -24.49
C MET A 80 -12.86 -2.13 -24.63
N ALA A 81 -12.16 -1.81 -23.54
CA ALA A 81 -11.00 -0.93 -23.55
C ALA A 81 -9.94 -1.41 -22.54
N ASP A 82 -8.75 -0.86 -22.64
CA ASP A 82 -7.62 -1.12 -21.74
C ASP A 82 -6.96 0.18 -21.29
N LYS A 83 -6.71 0.31 -20.00
CA LYS A 83 -6.15 1.52 -19.38
C LYS A 83 -4.85 1.98 -20.03
N ASP A 84 -3.96 1.05 -20.39
CA ASP A 84 -2.62 1.39 -20.86
C ASP A 84 -2.57 1.51 -22.39
N SER A 85 -3.45 0.79 -23.09
CA SER A 85 -3.39 0.64 -24.55
C SER A 85 -4.36 1.56 -25.29
N THR A 86 -5.55 1.81 -24.73
CA THR A 86 -6.63 2.55 -25.40
C THR A 86 -6.53 4.04 -25.13
N ARG A 87 -6.47 4.84 -26.21
CA ARG A 87 -6.35 6.30 -26.17
C ARG A 87 -7.62 7.01 -26.61
N LYS A 88 -8.38 6.43 -27.54
CA LYS A 88 -9.62 7.00 -28.08
C LYS A 88 -10.69 5.92 -28.23
N ILE A 89 -11.93 6.24 -27.86
CA ILE A 89 -13.09 5.34 -27.98
C ILE A 89 -14.19 6.09 -28.73
N ILE A 90 -14.62 5.55 -29.86
CA ILE A 90 -15.67 6.16 -30.71
C ILE A 90 -16.93 5.30 -30.61
N VAL A 91 -18.02 5.91 -30.15
CA VAL A 91 -19.31 5.23 -29.96
C VAL A 91 -20.30 5.65 -31.04
N HIS A 92 -20.68 4.71 -31.91
CA HIS A 92 -21.72 4.88 -32.91
C HIS A 92 -23.06 4.37 -32.38
N GLN A 93 -23.99 5.29 -32.13
CA GLN A 93 -25.36 4.92 -31.75
C GLN A 93 -26.21 4.68 -33.00
N ILE A 94 -26.60 3.43 -33.22
CA ILE A 94 -27.44 3.00 -34.33
C ILE A 94 -28.84 2.67 -33.79
N GLY A 95 -29.80 3.56 -34.06
CA GLY A 95 -31.16 3.46 -33.54
C GLY A 95 -31.30 4.02 -32.12
N ASN A 96 -32.36 3.59 -31.43
CA ASN A 96 -32.66 4.12 -30.10
C ASN A 96 -31.78 3.49 -29.02
N LEU A 97 -31.37 4.30 -28.04
CA LEU A 97 -30.70 3.88 -26.82
C LEU A 97 -31.13 4.80 -25.67
N ALA A 98 -31.74 4.22 -24.63
CA ALA A 98 -32.23 4.99 -23.50
C ALA A 98 -31.09 5.71 -22.74
N PRO A 99 -31.32 6.93 -22.20
CA PRO A 99 -30.31 7.69 -21.46
C PRO A 99 -29.62 6.91 -20.34
N GLU A 100 -30.36 6.12 -19.57
CA GLU A 100 -29.80 5.28 -18.49
C GLU A 100 -28.80 4.24 -19.02
N LYS A 101 -29.05 3.70 -20.20
CA LYS A 101 -28.16 2.73 -20.86
C LYS A 101 -26.92 3.40 -21.42
N MET A 102 -27.06 4.62 -21.97
CA MET A 102 -25.92 5.46 -22.37
C MET A 102 -25.02 5.76 -21.17
N LYS A 103 -25.61 6.17 -20.05
CA LYS A 103 -24.90 6.44 -18.79
C LYS A 103 -24.14 5.20 -18.30
N ARG A 104 -24.79 4.03 -18.30
CA ARG A 104 -24.15 2.77 -17.92
C ARG A 104 -22.94 2.42 -18.80
N LEU A 105 -23.06 2.64 -20.12
CA LEU A 105 -21.95 2.42 -21.05
C LEU A 105 -20.77 3.34 -20.75
N VAL A 106 -21.01 4.64 -20.57
CA VAL A 106 -19.97 5.64 -20.28
C VAL A 106 -19.23 5.32 -18.98
N ILE A 107 -19.96 5.00 -17.89
CA ILE A 107 -19.37 4.63 -16.60
C ILE A 107 -18.44 3.41 -16.76
N GLU A 108 -18.84 2.41 -17.53
CA GLU A 108 -18.02 1.22 -17.74
C GLU A 108 -16.77 1.51 -18.59
N LEU A 109 -16.87 2.39 -19.60
CA LEU A 109 -15.74 2.79 -20.43
C LEU A 109 -14.70 3.59 -19.62
N LEU A 110 -15.15 4.58 -18.84
CA LEU A 110 -14.30 5.34 -17.92
C LEU A 110 -13.61 4.43 -16.88
N ARG A 111 -14.29 3.39 -16.43
CA ARG A 111 -13.71 2.39 -15.52
C ARG A 111 -12.62 1.55 -16.18
N GLN A 112 -12.79 1.18 -17.44
CA GLN A 112 -11.82 0.34 -18.17
C GLN A 112 -10.63 1.14 -18.71
N ALA A 113 -10.85 2.38 -19.14
CA ALA A 113 -9.82 3.28 -19.66
C ALA A 113 -10.10 4.74 -19.24
N PRO A 114 -9.69 5.15 -18.03
CA PRO A 114 -10.01 6.47 -17.47
C PRO A 114 -9.30 7.64 -18.16
N GLU A 115 -8.24 7.39 -18.93
CA GLU A 115 -7.48 8.41 -19.66
C GLU A 115 -7.82 8.44 -21.16
N ALA A 116 -8.78 7.63 -21.61
CA ALA A 116 -9.16 7.57 -23.01
C ALA A 116 -10.18 8.65 -23.36
N GLU A 117 -10.01 9.30 -24.50
CA GLU A 117 -10.97 10.25 -25.05
C GLU A 117 -12.20 9.50 -25.58
N ILE A 118 -13.39 9.80 -25.05
CA ILE A 118 -14.64 9.15 -25.48
C ILE A 118 -15.40 10.11 -26.40
N CYS A 119 -15.51 9.71 -27.68
CA CYS A 119 -16.15 10.48 -28.73
C CYS A 119 -17.45 9.81 -29.21
N ARG A 120 -18.34 10.63 -29.75
CA ARG A 120 -19.55 10.20 -30.44
C ARG A 120 -19.26 10.14 -31.94
N GLY A 121 -19.57 9.01 -32.54
CA GLY A 121 -19.54 8.87 -33.99
C GLY A 121 -20.77 9.53 -34.63
N VAL A 122 -20.56 10.35 -35.66
CA VAL A 122 -21.61 11.00 -36.46
C VAL A 122 -21.50 10.48 -37.89
N MET A 123 -22.54 9.82 -38.40
CA MET A 123 -22.50 9.18 -39.72
C MET A 123 -22.03 10.15 -40.81
N GLY A 124 -20.94 9.79 -41.51
CA GLY A 124 -20.34 10.58 -42.59
C GLY A 124 -19.37 11.69 -42.16
N GLN A 125 -19.21 11.95 -40.86
CA GLN A 125 -18.38 13.02 -40.30
C GLN A 125 -17.33 12.46 -39.33
N ASN A 126 -16.29 13.27 -39.05
CA ASN A 126 -15.32 12.94 -38.01
C ASN A 126 -16.01 12.81 -36.64
N ALA A 127 -15.45 11.96 -35.77
CA ALA A 127 -15.99 11.78 -34.43
C ALA A 127 -15.82 13.05 -33.59
N GLU A 128 -16.86 13.43 -32.85
CA GLU A 128 -16.86 14.61 -31.99
C GLU A 128 -16.77 14.23 -30.51
N PRO A 129 -16.19 15.08 -29.63
CA PRO A 129 -16.23 14.85 -28.19
C PRO A 129 -17.66 14.65 -27.70
N TRP A 130 -17.90 13.59 -26.94
CA TRP A 130 -19.25 13.27 -26.50
C TRP A 130 -19.59 14.06 -25.24
N GLN A 131 -20.25 15.21 -25.37
CA GLN A 131 -20.65 16.09 -24.25
C GLN A 131 -21.43 15.39 -23.12
N PHE A 132 -22.05 14.25 -23.41
CA PHE A 132 -22.74 13.44 -22.40
C PHE A 132 -21.76 12.82 -21.38
N VAL A 133 -20.49 12.62 -21.76
CA VAL A 133 -19.43 12.13 -20.88
C VAL A 133 -19.11 13.14 -19.81
N ASP A 134 -18.95 14.42 -20.18
CA ASP A 134 -18.71 15.52 -19.24
C ASP A 134 -19.82 15.60 -18.17
N PHE A 135 -21.08 15.47 -18.60
CA PHE A 135 -22.23 15.43 -17.69
C PHE A 135 -22.17 14.26 -16.69
N VAL A 136 -21.81 13.06 -17.17
CA VAL A 136 -21.68 11.87 -16.31
C VAL A 136 -20.49 12.00 -15.35
N GLU A 137 -19.37 12.55 -15.80
CA GLU A 137 -18.21 12.84 -14.95
C GLU A 137 -18.53 13.87 -13.86
N GLU A 138 -19.22 14.97 -14.20
CA GLU A 138 -19.70 15.95 -13.23
C GLU A 138 -20.65 15.33 -12.19
N GLU A 139 -21.57 14.46 -12.61
CA GLU A 139 -22.45 13.73 -11.69
C GLU A 139 -21.67 12.78 -10.77
N LEU A 140 -20.66 12.08 -11.29
CA LEU A 140 -19.79 11.20 -10.48
C LEU A 140 -18.98 12.00 -9.46
N VAL A 141 -18.46 13.16 -9.85
CA VAL A 141 -17.76 14.09 -8.96
C VAL A 141 -18.70 14.60 -7.86
N ARG A 142 -19.90 15.07 -8.21
CA ARG A 142 -20.90 15.51 -7.23
C ARG A 142 -21.33 14.39 -6.29
N ALA A 143 -21.53 13.18 -6.80
CA ALA A 143 -21.84 12.01 -5.97
C ALA A 143 -20.68 11.69 -5.02
N ALA A 144 -19.43 11.85 -5.46
CA ALA A 144 -18.25 11.69 -4.61
C ALA A 144 -18.11 12.80 -3.55
N GLU A 145 -18.43 14.05 -3.90
CA GLU A 145 -18.46 15.19 -2.98
C GLU A 145 -19.56 15.05 -1.93
N VAL A 146 -20.77 14.66 -2.33
CA VAL A 146 -21.90 14.36 -1.42
C VAL A 146 -21.54 13.20 -0.50
N ALA A 147 -20.94 12.13 -1.02
CA ALA A 147 -20.42 11.03 -0.19
C ALA A 147 -19.34 11.51 0.79
N SER A 148 -18.50 12.48 0.40
CA SER A 148 -17.52 13.09 1.31
C SER A 148 -18.17 13.98 2.38
N SER A 149 -19.26 14.68 2.04
CA SER A 149 -20.02 15.54 2.97
C SER A 149 -20.84 14.76 3.99
N LEU A 150 -21.14 13.49 3.70
CA LEU A 150 -21.82 12.55 4.59
C LEU A 150 -20.84 11.82 5.54
N ASN A 151 -19.53 11.96 5.34
CA ASN A 151 -18.53 11.55 6.31
C ASN A 151 -18.43 12.64 7.39
N ASP A 152 -19.25 12.49 8.43
CA ASP A 152 -19.41 13.42 9.56
C ASP A 152 -18.21 13.42 10.53
N GLU A 153 -16.99 13.25 10.01
CA GLU A 153 -15.78 13.32 10.82
C GLU A 153 -15.14 14.69 10.64
N SER A 154 -15.26 15.50 11.70
CA SER A 154 -14.61 16.80 11.84
C SER A 154 -13.18 16.74 11.33
N LYS A 155 -12.81 17.66 10.41
CA LYS A 155 -11.41 17.91 10.03
C LYS A 155 -10.60 18.10 11.32
N SER A 156 -9.97 17.06 11.84
CA SER A 156 -9.13 17.20 13.02
C SER A 156 -7.98 18.14 12.64
N ASN A 157 -7.60 19.01 13.57
CA ASN A 157 -6.36 19.77 13.43
C ASN A 157 -5.23 18.74 13.41
N VAL A 158 -4.74 18.38 12.22
CA VAL A 158 -3.67 17.40 12.06
C VAL A 158 -2.42 17.95 12.73
N VAL A 159 -2.11 17.45 13.91
CA VAL A 159 -0.93 17.83 14.69
C VAL A 159 0.28 17.18 14.06
N SER A 160 1.31 17.95 13.70
CA SER A 160 2.52 17.42 13.03
C SER A 160 3.24 16.40 13.92
N LEU A 161 3.53 15.22 13.38
CA LEU A 161 4.30 14.17 14.07
C LEU A 161 5.69 14.67 14.46
N LEU A 162 6.34 15.44 13.57
CA LEU A 162 7.63 16.04 13.87
C LEU A 162 7.53 16.99 15.07
N SER A 163 6.46 17.80 15.15
CA SER A 163 6.27 18.73 16.27
C SER A 163 6.06 18.03 17.62
N MET A 164 5.43 16.85 17.63
CA MET A 164 5.27 16.03 18.84
C MET A 164 6.60 15.56 19.41
N ALA A 165 7.60 15.35 18.55
CA ALA A 165 8.94 14.94 18.96
C ALA A 165 9.82 16.10 19.46
N GLY A 166 9.35 17.35 19.36
CA GLY A 166 10.02 18.54 19.88
C GLY A 166 11.48 18.64 19.45
N GLU A 167 12.38 18.82 20.43
CA GLU A 167 13.82 18.99 20.22
C GLU A 167 14.60 17.65 20.18
N HIS A 168 13.91 16.51 20.00
CA HIS A 168 14.59 15.22 19.91
C HIS A 168 15.63 15.23 18.75
N PRO A 169 16.86 14.71 18.91
CA PRO A 169 17.91 14.82 17.89
C PRO A 169 17.51 14.29 16.50
N ILE A 170 16.76 13.19 16.43
CA ILE A 170 16.21 12.69 15.15
C ILE A 170 15.22 13.69 14.54
N ALA A 171 14.36 14.32 15.34
CA ALA A 171 13.36 15.27 14.85
C ALA A 171 14.02 16.54 14.32
N VAL A 172 15.06 17.04 15.01
CA VAL A 172 15.89 18.16 14.54
C VAL A 172 16.53 17.81 13.20
N PHE A 173 17.23 16.67 13.11
CA PHE A 173 17.87 16.25 11.87
C PHE A 173 16.86 16.05 10.73
N ALA A 174 15.70 15.43 11.01
CA ALA A 174 14.63 15.24 10.05
C ALA A 174 14.05 16.57 9.56
N SER A 175 13.89 17.56 10.44
CA SER A 175 13.43 18.90 10.06
C SER A 175 14.42 19.58 9.12
N GLU A 176 15.72 19.54 9.43
CA GLU A 176 16.75 20.13 8.57
C GLU A 176 16.83 19.46 7.19
N VAL A 177 16.72 18.13 7.15
CA VAL A 177 16.66 17.36 5.89
C VAL A 177 15.41 17.73 5.09
N ALA A 178 14.26 17.79 5.74
CA ALA A 178 12.99 18.14 5.10
C ALA A 178 13.01 19.56 4.53
N ASP A 179 13.57 20.52 5.27
CA ASP A 179 13.68 21.92 4.86
C ASP A 179 14.68 22.11 3.71
N SER A 180 15.79 21.37 3.73
CA SER A 180 16.80 21.41 2.66
C SER A 180 16.28 20.84 1.35
N ILE A 181 15.50 19.75 1.42
CA ILE A 181 14.93 19.06 0.25
C ILE A 181 13.59 19.69 -0.20
N GLN A 182 12.91 20.39 0.71
CA GLN A 182 11.55 20.93 0.54
C GLN A 182 10.52 19.82 0.25
N ILE A 183 10.45 18.87 1.20
CA ILE A 183 9.51 17.74 1.27
C ILE A 183 8.74 17.78 2.60
N SER A 184 7.70 16.95 2.78
CA SER A 184 6.95 16.88 4.03
C SER A 184 7.87 16.56 5.22
N ARG A 185 7.77 17.38 6.28
CA ARG A 185 8.47 17.20 7.56
C ARG A 185 8.05 15.91 8.27
N ASP A 186 6.75 15.64 8.34
CA ASP A 186 6.21 14.41 8.96
C ASP A 186 6.65 13.16 8.19
N SER A 187 6.61 13.18 6.85
CA SER A 187 7.08 12.07 6.03
C SER A 187 8.59 11.82 6.20
N THR A 188 9.38 12.89 6.30
CA THR A 188 10.82 12.80 6.55
C THR A 188 11.12 12.24 7.93
N PHE A 189 10.38 12.69 8.95
CA PHE A 189 10.52 12.20 10.32
C PHE A 189 10.14 10.71 10.42
N MET A 190 9.00 10.29 9.86
CA MET A 190 8.58 8.88 9.88
C MET A 190 9.58 7.96 9.18
N ILE A 191 10.07 8.34 8.01
CA ILE A 191 11.09 7.56 7.29
C ILE A 191 12.42 7.56 8.05
N GLY A 192 12.83 8.70 8.60
CA GLY A 192 14.03 8.80 9.45
C GLY A 192 13.95 7.91 10.68
N LEU A 193 12.81 7.89 11.37
CA LEU A 193 12.54 7.02 12.51
C LEU A 193 12.60 5.55 12.11
N GLY A 194 11.97 5.17 10.99
CA GLY A 194 12.04 3.81 10.44
C GLY A 194 13.48 3.37 10.11
N LEU A 195 14.26 4.21 9.43
CA LEU A 195 15.66 3.91 9.11
C LEU A 195 16.51 3.83 10.38
N THR A 196 16.25 4.68 11.37
CA THR A 196 16.95 4.63 12.66
C THR A 196 16.63 3.34 13.41
N SER A 197 15.37 2.88 13.37
CA SER A 197 14.96 1.59 13.96
C SER A 197 15.76 0.41 13.43
N ALA A 198 16.08 0.43 12.13
CA ALA A 198 16.87 -0.58 11.48
C ALA A 198 18.31 -0.60 12.02
N VAL A 199 18.88 0.59 12.22
CA VAL A 199 20.25 0.76 12.74
C VAL A 199 20.32 0.29 14.17
N VAL A 200 19.53 0.88 15.09
CA VAL A 200 19.60 0.55 16.52
C VAL A 200 19.13 -0.88 16.81
N GLY A 201 18.20 -1.42 16.01
CA GLY A 201 17.71 -2.80 16.13
C GLY A 201 18.74 -3.86 15.77
N SER A 202 19.93 -3.49 15.27
CA SER A 202 21.06 -4.42 15.10
C SER A 202 21.80 -4.72 16.41
N VAL A 203 21.57 -3.93 17.46
CA VAL A 203 22.27 -4.01 18.75
C VAL A 203 21.31 -4.09 19.93
N TYR A 204 20.16 -3.43 19.88
CA TYR A 204 19.25 -3.29 21.02
C TYR A 204 17.91 -3.98 20.79
N CYS A 205 17.30 -4.45 21.88
CA CYS A 205 15.92 -4.91 21.98
C CYS A 205 15.24 -4.28 23.21
N VAL A 206 13.95 -4.52 23.40
CA VAL A 206 13.22 -4.08 24.60
C VAL A 206 12.50 -5.26 25.25
N LYS A 207 12.56 -5.35 26.57
CA LYS A 207 11.86 -6.40 27.32
C LYS A 207 10.38 -6.08 27.42
N THR A 208 9.56 -7.06 27.05
CA THR A 208 8.12 -7.05 27.33
C THR A 208 7.84 -7.28 28.81
N GLN A 209 6.62 -7.00 29.25
CA GLN A 209 6.17 -7.29 30.63
C GLN A 209 6.29 -8.77 31.02
N TRP A 210 6.35 -9.68 30.03
CA TRP A 210 6.51 -11.12 30.24
C TRP A 210 7.97 -11.60 30.13
N GLY A 211 8.93 -10.68 29.98
CA GLY A 211 10.36 -10.99 29.91
C GLY A 211 10.88 -11.42 28.53
N ALA A 212 10.01 -11.49 27.52
CA ALA A 212 10.42 -11.76 26.14
C ALA A 212 11.12 -10.55 25.51
N ASP A 213 12.11 -10.82 24.65
CA ASP A 213 12.83 -9.80 23.88
C ASP A 213 12.01 -9.36 22.67
N LEU A 214 11.65 -8.09 22.61
CA LEU A 214 10.97 -7.48 21.49
C LEU A 214 11.99 -6.74 20.61
N PRO A 215 12.15 -7.08 19.33
CA PRO A 215 13.06 -6.38 18.43
C PRO A 215 12.58 -4.96 18.13
N LEU A 216 13.52 -4.04 17.86
CA LEU A 216 13.19 -2.62 17.64
C LEU A 216 12.81 -2.29 16.19
N GLY A 217 12.97 -3.21 15.24
CA GLY A 217 12.69 -2.95 13.84
C GLY A 217 11.24 -2.50 13.61
N LEU A 218 11.08 -1.32 12.99
CA LEU A 218 9.79 -0.76 12.59
C LEU A 218 9.47 -1.06 11.15
N TYR A 219 8.18 -1.23 10.87
CA TYR A 219 7.67 -1.32 9.50
C TYR A 219 6.99 0.02 9.20
N VAL A 220 7.51 0.75 8.22
CA VAL A 220 7.09 2.11 7.90
C VAL A 220 6.80 2.22 6.42
N ALA A 221 5.63 2.72 6.07
CA ALA A 221 5.25 3.05 4.70
C ALA A 221 4.78 4.50 4.63
N ALA A 222 5.51 5.33 3.87
CA ALA A 222 5.12 6.71 3.59
C ALA A 222 4.90 6.91 2.08
N GLU A 223 3.85 7.64 1.72
CA GLU A 223 3.52 7.96 0.32
C GLU A 223 3.85 9.41 -0.01
N GLN A 224 4.68 9.62 -1.04
CA GLN A 224 4.91 10.93 -1.66
C GLN A 224 5.00 10.80 -3.19
N PRO A 225 4.47 11.77 -3.96
CA PRO A 225 4.55 11.77 -5.43
C PRO A 225 5.99 11.65 -5.98
N PRO A 226 6.15 11.21 -7.24
CA PRO A 226 7.45 11.26 -7.91
C PRO A 226 8.00 12.69 -7.98
N GLY A 227 9.33 12.83 -8.02
CA GLY A 227 10.01 14.13 -8.07
C GLY A 227 10.01 14.90 -6.74
N THR A 228 9.49 14.33 -5.65
CA THR A 228 9.43 15.01 -4.35
C THR A 228 10.77 15.07 -3.60
N GLY A 229 11.77 14.29 -3.98
CA GLY A 229 13.06 14.22 -3.28
C GLY A 229 13.18 13.08 -2.26
N LYS A 230 12.34 12.04 -2.37
CA LYS A 230 12.32 10.85 -1.51
C LYS A 230 13.70 10.18 -1.37
N THR A 231 14.37 9.97 -2.49
CA THR A 231 15.72 9.40 -2.55
C THR A 231 16.73 10.24 -1.77
N GLY A 232 16.57 11.57 -1.76
CA GLY A 232 17.40 12.49 -0.99
C GLY A 232 17.25 12.26 0.51
N VAL A 233 16.01 12.10 0.99
CA VAL A 233 15.72 11.78 2.40
C VAL A 233 16.33 10.43 2.77
N MET A 234 16.06 9.38 1.98
CA MET A 234 16.60 8.04 2.23
C MET A 234 18.13 8.08 2.31
N ASN A 235 18.79 8.78 1.38
CA ASN A 235 20.25 8.90 1.38
C ASN A 235 20.79 9.68 2.60
N ALA A 236 20.10 10.72 3.07
CA ALA A 236 20.54 11.49 4.23
C ALA A 236 20.70 10.62 5.49
N PHE A 237 19.79 9.65 5.68
CA PHE A 237 19.81 8.71 6.81
C PHE A 237 20.60 7.43 6.51
N GLN A 238 20.59 6.92 5.27
CA GLN A 238 21.29 5.67 4.95
C GLN A 238 22.81 5.84 4.83
N GLN A 239 23.29 6.98 4.31
CA GLN A 239 24.71 7.16 4.01
C GLN A 239 25.62 7.09 5.25
N PRO A 240 25.31 7.76 6.39
CA PRO A 240 26.14 7.67 7.59
C PRO A 240 26.34 6.22 8.06
N TYR A 241 25.25 5.46 8.18
CA TYR A 241 25.32 4.04 8.55
C TYR A 241 26.02 3.19 7.48
N ARG A 242 25.75 3.43 6.19
CA ARG A 242 26.39 2.69 5.09
C ARG A 242 27.92 2.85 5.11
N VAL A 243 28.42 4.04 5.42
CA VAL A 243 29.87 4.29 5.55
C VAL A 243 30.45 3.56 6.77
N ALA A 244 29.80 3.66 7.93
CA ALA A 244 30.23 2.98 9.14
C ALA A 244 30.23 1.45 8.96
N LEU A 245 29.14 0.90 8.42
CA LEU A 245 28.95 -0.52 8.17
C LEU A 245 29.98 -1.08 7.17
N ARG A 246 30.29 -0.33 6.09
CA ARG A 246 31.34 -0.74 5.14
C ARG A 246 32.69 -0.87 5.83
N ARG A 247 33.07 0.10 6.67
CA ARG A 247 34.36 0.04 7.41
C ARG A 247 34.43 -1.21 8.31
N MET A 248 33.34 -1.53 9.01
CA MET A 248 33.26 -2.74 9.83
C MET A 248 33.36 -4.00 8.96
N ASN A 249 32.57 -4.10 7.89
CA ASN A 249 32.56 -5.25 7.00
C ASN A 249 33.91 -5.45 6.28
N ASP A 250 34.60 -4.38 5.90
CA ASP A 250 35.95 -4.47 5.33
C ASP A 250 36.94 -5.06 6.33
N GLY A 251 36.81 -4.73 7.61
CA GLY A 251 37.58 -5.35 8.69
C GLY A 251 37.27 -6.84 8.82
N ARG A 252 35.98 -7.18 8.97
CA ARG A 252 35.50 -8.57 9.07
C ARG A 252 35.94 -9.41 7.88
N ASN A 253 35.81 -8.89 6.65
CA ASN A 253 36.22 -9.60 5.43
C ASN A 253 37.73 -9.84 5.35
N ARG A 254 38.56 -8.90 5.84
CA ARG A 254 40.02 -9.11 5.89
C ARG A 254 40.37 -10.22 6.87
N GLU A 255 39.73 -10.24 8.04
CA GLU A 255 39.94 -11.29 9.05
C GLU A 255 39.48 -12.66 8.55
N LEU A 256 38.30 -12.73 7.92
CA LEU A 256 37.78 -13.95 7.29
C LEU A 256 38.72 -14.45 6.18
N GLY A 257 39.12 -13.58 5.25
CA GLY A 257 40.02 -13.96 4.15
C GLY A 257 41.42 -14.39 4.64
N ALA A 258 41.92 -13.80 5.72
CA ALA A 258 43.18 -14.23 6.33
C ALA A 258 43.08 -15.63 6.95
N LEU A 259 41.92 -15.96 7.52
CA LEU A 259 41.67 -17.28 8.11
C LEU A 259 41.39 -18.34 7.04
N GLU A 260 40.64 -18.00 5.99
CA GLU A 260 40.44 -18.85 4.80
C GLU A 260 41.78 -19.20 4.13
N ALA A 261 42.67 -18.21 3.96
CA ALA A 261 44.01 -18.47 3.44
C ALA A 261 44.84 -19.41 4.33
N GLN A 262 44.67 -19.35 5.66
CA GLN A 262 45.33 -20.29 6.58
C GLN A 262 44.76 -21.70 6.45
N ILE A 263 43.44 -21.84 6.27
CA ILE A 263 42.77 -23.14 6.03
C ILE A 263 43.27 -23.77 4.74
N ASP A 264 43.39 -22.97 3.67
CA ASP A 264 43.85 -23.45 2.37
C ASP A 264 45.33 -23.88 2.42
N ALA A 265 46.16 -23.13 3.15
CA ALA A 265 47.59 -23.40 3.30
C ALA A 265 47.94 -24.53 4.28
N ALA A 266 47.04 -24.88 5.22
CA ALA A 266 47.27 -26.01 6.12
C ALA A 266 47.31 -27.33 5.33
N GLU A 267 48.26 -28.23 5.62
CA GLU A 267 48.30 -29.56 4.99
C GLU A 267 47.68 -30.64 5.88
N GLU A 268 47.74 -30.45 7.20
CA GLU A 268 47.21 -31.40 8.17
C GLU A 268 45.68 -31.29 8.32
N PRO A 269 44.93 -32.41 8.20
CA PRO A 269 43.48 -32.41 8.35
C PRO A 269 42.98 -31.91 9.71
N ALA A 270 43.73 -32.16 10.79
CA ALA A 270 43.38 -31.70 12.14
C ALA A 270 43.42 -30.17 12.24
N VAL A 271 44.50 -29.56 11.73
CA VAL A 271 44.68 -28.09 11.70
C VAL A 271 43.63 -27.44 10.81
N LYS A 272 43.31 -28.02 9.65
CA LYS A 272 42.19 -27.55 8.81
C LYS A 272 40.85 -27.58 9.56
N GLY A 273 40.61 -28.64 10.33
CA GLY A 273 39.41 -28.79 11.16
C GLY A 273 39.30 -27.66 12.19
N GLU A 274 40.36 -27.43 12.97
CA GLU A 274 40.39 -26.38 13.99
C GLU A 274 40.19 -24.98 13.40
N LEU A 275 40.88 -24.65 12.30
CA LEU A 275 40.74 -23.35 11.63
C LEU A 275 39.34 -23.18 11.02
N SER A 276 38.73 -24.26 10.50
CA SER A 276 37.36 -24.23 9.97
C SER A 276 36.32 -24.01 11.07
N GLU A 277 36.53 -24.58 12.25
CA GLU A 277 35.71 -24.30 13.42
C GLU A 277 35.86 -22.84 13.85
N GLN A 278 37.08 -22.31 13.92
CA GLN A 278 37.32 -20.89 14.20
C GLN A 278 36.58 -19.99 13.21
N LEU A 279 36.64 -20.29 11.91
CA LEU A 279 35.95 -19.53 10.86
C LEU A 279 34.43 -19.48 11.08
N ALA A 280 33.83 -20.56 11.60
CA ALA A 280 32.40 -20.60 11.87
C ALA A 280 31.95 -19.62 12.99
N PHE A 281 32.85 -19.28 13.91
CA PHE A 281 32.61 -18.35 15.02
C PHE A 281 33.04 -16.90 14.73
N MET A 282 33.73 -16.66 13.61
CA MET A 282 34.15 -15.32 13.22
C MET A 282 32.96 -14.40 12.89
N PRO A 283 33.05 -13.09 13.21
CA PRO A 283 32.03 -12.12 12.85
C PRO A 283 31.80 -12.07 11.34
N GLN A 284 30.55 -12.31 10.92
CA GLN A 284 30.20 -12.28 9.49
C GLN A 284 29.88 -10.85 9.04
N PRO A 285 30.14 -10.48 7.77
CA PRO A 285 29.76 -9.18 7.26
C PRO A 285 28.24 -9.04 7.25
N VAL A 286 27.73 -7.94 7.80
CA VAL A 286 26.29 -7.69 7.86
C VAL A 286 25.81 -7.05 6.57
N ARG A 287 24.85 -7.67 5.90
CA ARG A 287 24.21 -7.12 4.69
C ARG A 287 22.94 -6.36 5.07
N GLY A 288 22.95 -5.04 4.86
CA GLY A 288 21.82 -4.15 5.15
C GLY A 288 21.40 -3.29 3.96
N TRP A 289 20.30 -2.55 4.13
CA TRP A 289 19.69 -1.68 3.10
C TRP A 289 19.33 -2.42 1.81
N ILE A 290 18.66 -3.56 1.95
CA ILE A 290 18.22 -4.36 0.82
C ILE A 290 16.99 -3.68 0.22
N ASN A 291 17.10 -3.30 -1.05
CA ASN A 291 16.04 -2.61 -1.80
C ASN A 291 15.35 -3.51 -2.83
N ASN A 292 15.92 -4.68 -3.13
CA ASN A 292 15.36 -5.68 -4.00
C ASN A 292 15.88 -7.07 -3.61
N ALA A 293 14.97 -7.98 -3.25
CA ALA A 293 15.30 -9.36 -2.95
C ALA A 293 14.06 -10.23 -3.17
N THR A 294 14.26 -11.46 -3.65
CA THR A 294 13.24 -12.51 -3.52
C THR A 294 13.22 -13.00 -2.06
N PRO A 295 12.11 -13.61 -1.58
CA PRO A 295 12.06 -14.20 -0.24
C PRO A 295 13.20 -15.19 0.01
N GLU A 296 13.54 -16.02 -0.98
CA GLU A 296 14.61 -17.02 -0.87
C GLU A 296 16.00 -16.38 -0.83
N GLY A 297 16.20 -15.27 -1.53
CA GLY A 297 17.42 -14.49 -1.52
C GLY A 297 17.59 -13.74 -0.19
N LEU A 298 16.51 -13.18 0.34
CA LEU A 298 16.49 -12.54 1.65
C LEU A 298 16.88 -13.51 2.77
N GLU A 299 16.32 -14.73 2.73
CA GLU A 299 16.65 -15.80 3.68
C GLU A 299 18.14 -16.16 3.62
N LYS A 300 18.68 -16.39 2.41
CA LYS A 300 20.06 -16.84 2.19
C LYS A 300 21.10 -15.76 2.49
N ASP A 301 20.85 -14.54 2.03
CA ASP A 301 21.89 -13.51 1.97
C ASP A 301 21.80 -12.50 3.12
N ALA A 302 20.72 -12.52 3.91
CA ALA A 302 20.54 -11.63 5.05
C ALA A 302 20.17 -12.38 6.33
N ILE A 303 19.03 -13.10 6.34
CA ILE A 303 18.52 -13.70 7.57
C ILE A 303 19.49 -14.74 8.13
N ALA A 304 19.89 -15.75 7.33
CA ALA A 304 20.74 -16.82 7.83
C ALA A 304 22.14 -16.36 8.24
N PRO A 305 22.88 -15.54 7.45
CA PRO A 305 24.20 -15.04 7.84
C PRO A 305 24.16 -14.07 9.02
N ASN A 306 23.10 -13.26 9.14
CA ASN A 306 22.95 -12.29 10.23
C ASN A 306 22.24 -12.88 11.47
N GLY A 307 22.05 -14.19 11.57
CA GLY A 307 21.44 -14.81 12.75
C GLY A 307 19.98 -14.39 13.00
N GLY A 308 19.22 -14.11 11.94
CA GLY A 308 17.81 -13.72 12.02
C GLY A 308 17.53 -12.28 11.57
N PHE A 309 18.56 -11.44 11.49
CA PHE A 309 18.42 -9.99 11.26
C PHE A 309 18.31 -9.59 9.79
N PHE A 310 17.36 -8.71 9.46
CA PHE A 310 17.25 -8.10 8.13
C PHE A 310 16.92 -6.60 8.16
N MET A 311 17.37 -5.89 7.12
CA MET A 311 17.10 -4.46 6.92
C MET A 311 16.63 -4.22 5.48
N LEU A 312 15.32 -3.98 5.32
CA LEU A 312 14.72 -3.66 4.02
C LEU A 312 14.41 -2.17 3.93
N ALA A 313 14.89 -1.52 2.87
CA ALA A 313 14.66 -0.10 2.67
C ALA A 313 14.61 0.26 1.18
N SER A 314 13.53 0.93 0.74
CA SER A 314 13.40 1.37 -0.66
C SER A 314 12.54 2.63 -0.79
N ASP A 315 12.86 3.46 -1.77
CA ASP A 315 12.06 4.61 -2.22
C ASP A 315 11.07 4.24 -3.37
N GLU A 316 11.00 2.95 -3.69
CA GLU A 316 10.13 2.40 -4.71
C GLU A 316 9.20 1.31 -4.16
N ARG A 317 8.07 1.13 -4.86
CA ARG A 317 7.12 0.06 -4.59
C ARG A 317 7.70 -1.34 -4.91
N GLY A 318 8.74 -1.40 -5.76
CA GLY A 318 9.36 -2.65 -6.20
C GLY A 318 9.83 -3.55 -5.06
N LEU A 319 10.32 -2.98 -3.96
CA LEU A 319 10.72 -3.75 -2.76
C LEU A 319 9.56 -4.56 -2.20
N LEU A 320 8.39 -3.93 -2.05
CA LEU A 320 7.19 -4.59 -1.53
C LEU A 320 6.74 -5.69 -2.49
N ASN A 321 6.82 -5.43 -3.80
CA ASN A 321 6.45 -6.42 -4.78
C ASN A 321 7.39 -7.64 -4.84
N SER A 322 8.69 -7.43 -4.64
CA SER A 322 9.68 -8.50 -4.64
C SER A 322 9.63 -9.30 -3.33
N VAL A 323 9.55 -8.62 -2.19
CA VAL A 323 9.57 -9.25 -0.86
C VAL A 323 8.23 -9.92 -0.54
N PHE A 324 7.11 -9.34 -0.97
CA PHE A 324 5.77 -9.92 -0.80
C PHE A 324 5.30 -10.68 -2.05
N GLY A 325 6.18 -10.85 -3.05
CA GLY A 325 5.94 -11.64 -4.25
C GLY A 325 4.75 -11.19 -5.11
N LEU A 326 4.28 -9.94 -4.98
CA LEU A 326 3.20 -9.37 -5.80
C LEU A 326 3.53 -9.31 -7.30
N SER A 327 4.82 -9.34 -7.66
CA SER A 327 5.28 -9.36 -9.05
C SER A 327 5.32 -10.76 -9.68
N TYR A 328 5.23 -11.83 -8.88
CA TYR A 328 5.52 -13.19 -9.34
C TYR A 328 4.25 -14.04 -9.41
N GLY A 329 3.50 -13.89 -10.51
CA GLY A 329 2.52 -14.87 -10.98
C GLY A 329 1.17 -14.88 -10.23
N LYS A 330 0.07 -14.86 -11.00
CA LYS A 330 -1.28 -15.10 -10.47
C LYS A 330 -1.35 -16.51 -9.86
N GLY A 331 -1.35 -16.61 -8.53
CA GLY A 331 -1.86 -17.78 -7.81
C GLY A 331 -0.89 -18.59 -6.95
N VAL A 332 0.38 -18.19 -6.80
CA VAL A 332 1.29 -18.83 -5.84
C VAL A 332 1.31 -18.04 -4.55
N ALA A 333 0.89 -18.67 -3.44
CA ALA A 333 0.96 -18.06 -2.12
C ALA A 333 2.42 -17.79 -1.75
N VAL A 334 2.74 -16.52 -1.47
CA VAL A 334 4.10 -16.08 -1.13
C VAL A 334 4.32 -16.32 0.36
N ASN A 335 5.47 -16.89 0.73
CA ASN A 335 5.83 -17.08 2.12
C ASN A 335 6.26 -15.73 2.75
N MET A 336 5.33 -15.10 3.47
CA MET A 336 5.54 -13.85 4.21
C MET A 336 5.95 -14.08 5.67
N ASP A 337 6.19 -15.33 6.10
CA ASP A 337 6.38 -15.66 7.52
C ASP A 337 7.58 -14.95 8.13
N ALA A 338 8.67 -14.77 7.37
CA ALA A 338 9.84 -14.04 7.83
C ALA A 338 9.52 -12.56 8.13
N ALA A 339 8.70 -11.92 7.30
CA ALA A 339 8.24 -10.54 7.54
C ALA A 339 7.16 -10.48 8.64
N LEU A 340 6.30 -11.49 8.78
CA LEU A 340 5.30 -11.50 9.84
C LEU A 340 5.92 -11.69 11.23
N LYS A 341 6.84 -12.65 11.35
CA LYS A 341 7.57 -12.99 12.59
C LYS A 341 8.71 -12.02 12.88
N GLY A 342 9.28 -11.42 11.83
CA GLY A 342 10.31 -10.39 11.95
C GLY A 342 9.89 -9.16 12.74
N PHE A 343 8.58 -8.92 12.86
CA PHE A 343 8.05 -7.82 13.63
C PHE A 343 8.12 -8.06 15.14
N ASP A 344 7.80 -9.25 15.64
CA ASP A 344 7.74 -9.54 17.07
C ASP A 344 8.90 -10.41 17.57
N GLY A 345 9.81 -10.83 16.69
CA GLY A 345 10.94 -11.70 17.06
C GLY A 345 10.56 -13.17 17.06
N GLY A 346 9.53 -13.57 16.29
CA GLY A 346 9.00 -14.92 16.31
C GLY A 346 9.98 -15.99 15.80
N SER A 347 9.85 -17.20 16.35
CA SER A 347 10.61 -18.37 15.90
C SER A 347 10.30 -18.73 14.45
N TYR A 348 11.34 -18.82 13.64
CA TYR A 348 11.30 -19.12 12.22
C TYR A 348 12.24 -20.30 11.93
N ALA A 349 11.65 -21.49 11.85
CA ALA A 349 12.33 -22.69 11.38
C ALA A 349 11.94 -22.95 9.92
N CYS A 350 12.90 -22.77 9.02
CA CYS A 350 12.74 -23.08 7.61
C CYS A 350 13.59 -24.30 7.27
N VAL A 351 12.95 -25.37 6.79
CA VAL A 351 13.64 -26.56 6.27
C VAL A 351 13.61 -26.49 4.75
N ARG A 352 14.77 -26.61 4.11
CA ARG A 352 14.90 -26.60 2.64
C ARG A 352 15.58 -27.89 2.19
N THR A 353 15.07 -28.47 1.11
CA THR A 353 15.59 -29.74 0.56
C THR A 353 16.96 -29.58 -0.11
N THR A 354 17.24 -28.40 -0.69
CA THR A 354 18.42 -28.17 -1.54
C THR A 354 19.50 -27.31 -0.88
N ARG A 355 19.25 -26.75 0.31
CA ARG A 355 20.19 -25.86 1.02
C ARG A 355 19.99 -25.94 2.52
N ARG A 356 20.99 -25.51 3.30
CA ARG A 356 20.85 -25.35 4.75
C ARG A 356 19.81 -24.26 5.01
N GLY A 357 18.73 -24.64 5.70
CA GLY A 357 17.70 -23.70 6.14
C GLY A 357 18.14 -22.90 7.36
N PHE A 358 17.26 -22.03 7.84
CA PHE A 358 17.48 -21.24 9.06
C PHE A 358 16.58 -21.75 10.18
N ASP A 359 17.12 -21.81 11.40
CA ASP A 359 16.37 -22.11 12.62
C ASP A 359 16.80 -21.12 13.70
N GLY A 360 15.86 -20.30 14.15
CA GLY A 360 16.08 -19.23 15.11
C GLY A 360 14.98 -18.18 15.10
N GLU A 361 15.20 -17.10 15.82
CA GLU A 361 14.29 -15.94 15.86
C GLU A 361 14.63 -14.99 14.71
N VAL A 362 13.61 -14.56 13.96
CA VAL A 362 13.80 -13.59 12.88
C VAL A 362 13.37 -12.23 13.38
N HIS A 363 14.15 -11.20 13.04
CA HIS A 363 13.82 -9.83 13.37
C HIS A 363 14.36 -8.85 12.32
N GLY A 364 13.70 -7.72 12.16
CA GLY A 364 14.16 -6.75 11.17
C GLY A 364 13.21 -5.60 10.95
N SER A 365 13.52 -4.79 9.95
CA SER A 365 12.77 -3.57 9.61
C SER A 365 12.40 -3.54 8.13
N ILE A 366 11.29 -2.88 7.83
CA ILE A 366 10.79 -2.68 6.45
C ILE A 366 10.42 -1.23 6.27
N ILE A 367 11.22 -0.50 5.51
CA ILE A 367 11.01 0.93 5.25
C ILE A 367 10.71 1.14 3.77
N CYS A 368 9.56 1.73 3.48
CA CYS A 368 9.14 2.02 2.12
C CYS A 368 8.72 3.49 1.99
N PHE A 369 9.50 4.27 1.23
CA PHE A 369 9.15 5.65 0.88
C PHE A 369 8.66 5.74 -0.57
N ALA A 370 7.49 5.15 -0.83
CA ALA A 370 7.02 4.90 -2.18
C ALA A 370 6.01 5.95 -2.68
N GLN A 371 5.52 5.73 -3.88
CA GLN A 371 4.50 6.58 -4.53
C GLN A 371 3.10 6.24 -3.99
N PRO A 372 2.11 7.13 -4.17
CA PRO A 372 0.72 6.84 -3.85
C PRO A 372 0.26 5.52 -4.48
N GLY A 373 -0.50 4.71 -3.74
CA GLY A 373 -0.94 3.38 -4.17
C GLY A 373 -0.11 2.23 -3.56
N SER A 374 0.90 2.55 -2.74
CA SER A 374 1.75 1.57 -2.07
C SER A 374 1.09 1.03 -0.81
N ILE A 375 0.35 1.87 -0.08
CA ILE A 375 -0.42 1.44 1.09
C ILE A 375 -1.49 0.42 0.66
N GLU A 376 -2.21 0.69 -0.43
CA GLU A 376 -3.19 -0.23 -1.00
C GLU A 376 -2.55 -1.55 -1.41
N ALA A 377 -1.35 -1.49 -2.01
CA ALA A 377 -0.60 -2.69 -2.37
C ALA A 377 -0.24 -3.52 -1.13
N ILE A 378 0.18 -2.90 -0.02
CA ILE A 378 0.46 -3.59 1.25
C ILE A 378 -0.81 -4.23 1.81
N ILE A 379 -1.95 -3.53 1.77
CA ILE A 379 -3.23 -4.05 2.25
C ILE A 379 -3.66 -5.27 1.42
N GLN A 380 -3.58 -5.15 0.09
CA GLN A 380 -3.90 -6.24 -0.83
C GLN A 380 -2.98 -7.44 -0.65
N ALA A 381 -1.67 -7.20 -0.48
CA ALA A 381 -0.68 -8.22 -0.21
C ALA A 381 -0.92 -8.95 1.12
N SER A 382 -1.29 -8.17 2.15
CA SER A 382 -1.56 -8.69 3.48
C SER A 382 -2.69 -9.72 3.45
N GLY A 383 -3.75 -9.50 2.67
CA GLY A 383 -4.81 -10.50 2.47
C GLY A 383 -5.48 -11.01 3.77
N GLY A 384 -5.38 -10.26 4.87
CA GLY A 384 -5.85 -10.67 6.21
C GLY A 384 -4.86 -11.52 7.03
N THR A 385 -3.60 -11.65 6.61
CA THR A 385 -2.51 -12.32 7.37
C THR A 385 -1.99 -11.52 8.56
N GLY A 386 -2.38 -10.25 8.65
CA GLY A 386 -1.97 -9.31 9.67
C GLY A 386 -0.68 -8.54 9.38
N LEU A 387 -0.13 -8.65 8.16
CA LEU A 387 1.07 -7.92 7.78
C LEU A 387 0.84 -6.40 7.76
N ALA A 388 -0.26 -5.96 7.13
CA ALA A 388 -0.64 -4.56 6.99
C ALA A 388 -0.72 -3.83 8.35
N GLU A 389 -1.26 -4.50 9.36
CA GLU A 389 -1.45 -3.97 10.72
C GLU A 389 -0.14 -3.71 11.49
N ARG A 390 0.98 -4.25 11.01
CA ARG A 390 2.32 -4.02 11.59
C ARG A 390 2.99 -2.76 11.04
N PHE A 391 2.49 -2.20 9.94
CA PHE A 391 3.06 -1.00 9.32
C PHE A 391 2.49 0.28 9.94
N LEU A 392 3.38 1.22 10.21
CA LEU A 392 3.04 2.61 10.46
C LEU A 392 2.87 3.32 9.11
N TRP A 393 1.67 3.86 8.86
CA TRP A 393 1.33 4.49 7.59
C TRP A 393 1.33 6.00 7.70
N LEU A 394 1.81 6.65 6.64
CA LEU A 394 1.71 8.09 6.50
C LEU A 394 1.48 8.48 5.04
N SER A 395 0.43 9.27 4.82
CA SER A 395 0.12 9.87 3.51
C SER A 395 -0.13 11.36 3.74
N ASP A 396 0.86 12.19 3.39
CA ASP A 396 0.82 13.64 3.57
C ASP A 396 0.72 14.38 2.25
N LYS A 397 0.28 15.64 2.31
CA LYS A 397 0.32 16.56 1.17
C LYS A 397 1.76 16.79 0.70
N HIS A 398 1.94 16.84 -0.62
CA HIS A 398 3.23 17.14 -1.23
C HIS A 398 3.52 18.64 -1.24
N GLN A 399 4.81 18.97 -1.39
CA GLN A 399 5.29 20.35 -1.58
C GLN A 399 5.56 20.71 -3.05
N LEU A 400 5.31 19.82 -4.01
CA LEU A 400 5.42 20.15 -5.44
C LEU A 400 4.53 21.35 -5.78
N GLY A 401 5.06 22.28 -6.58
CA GLY A 401 4.41 23.54 -6.94
C GLY A 401 4.47 24.64 -5.85
N LYS A 402 4.95 24.32 -4.65
CA LYS A 402 5.06 25.27 -3.51
C LYS A 402 6.50 25.50 -3.06
N ARG A 403 7.46 24.96 -3.81
CA ARG A 403 8.90 25.04 -3.51
C ARG A 403 9.45 26.40 -3.88
N ASP A 404 10.34 26.89 -3.03
CA ASP A 404 11.17 28.03 -3.33
C ASP A 404 12.58 27.54 -3.70
N HIS A 405 12.84 27.41 -4.99
CA HIS A 405 14.15 27.00 -5.51
C HIS A 405 15.24 28.07 -5.37
N LEU A 406 14.85 29.32 -5.08
CA LEU A 406 15.78 30.44 -4.84
C LEU A 406 16.23 30.47 -3.38
N LYS A 407 15.45 29.88 -2.46
CA LYS A 407 15.85 29.73 -1.07
C LYS A 407 17.16 28.94 -0.99
N GLN A 408 18.18 29.56 -0.41
CA GLN A 408 19.47 28.93 -0.19
C GLN A 408 19.30 27.67 0.67
N ARG A 409 19.77 26.53 0.17
CA ARG A 409 19.71 25.26 0.89
C ARG A 409 20.74 25.27 2.01
N SER A 410 20.28 25.15 3.25
CA SER A 410 21.15 24.80 4.38
C SER A 410 21.56 23.34 4.27
N LYS A 411 22.83 23.03 4.52
CA LYS A 411 23.30 21.65 4.63
C LYS A 411 22.83 21.10 5.98
N PRO A 412 22.06 20.00 6.04
CA PRO A 412 21.65 19.39 7.30
C PRO A 412 22.87 18.95 8.12
N ASN A 413 22.82 19.14 9.44
CA ASN A 413 23.84 18.69 10.36
C ASN A 413 23.69 17.19 10.66
N SER A 414 24.41 16.37 9.89
CA SER A 414 24.41 14.92 10.06
C SER A 414 25.32 14.41 11.17
N GLU A 415 26.10 15.25 11.85
CA GLU A 415 27.11 14.77 12.81
C GLU A 415 26.52 13.99 14.00
N PRO A 416 25.43 14.44 14.67
CA PRO A 416 24.82 13.66 15.75
C PRO A 416 24.36 12.27 15.28
N PHE A 417 23.71 12.21 14.12
CA PHE A 417 23.23 10.94 13.57
C PHE A 417 24.37 10.03 13.12
N LYS A 418 25.46 10.60 12.62
CA LYS A 418 26.68 9.86 12.27
C LYS A 418 27.37 9.28 13.52
N LEU A 419 27.43 10.04 14.61
CA LEU A 419 27.93 9.55 15.90
C LEU A 419 27.12 8.33 16.38
N LEU A 420 25.79 8.42 16.31
CA LEU A 420 24.90 7.30 16.60
C LEU A 420 25.24 6.07 15.73
N CYS A 421 25.38 6.27 14.42
CA CYS A 421 25.69 5.17 13.50
C CYS A 421 27.06 4.53 13.79
N ASP A 422 28.08 5.35 14.04
CA ASP A 422 29.43 4.88 14.35
C ASP A 422 29.44 4.11 15.68
N GLU A 423 28.67 4.54 16.69
CA GLU A 423 28.61 3.88 17.99
C GLU A 423 27.83 2.55 17.94
N VAL A 424 26.70 2.52 17.22
CA VAL A 424 25.94 1.29 17.00
C VAL A 424 26.80 0.24 16.30
N VAL A 425 27.50 0.61 15.20
CA VAL A 425 28.30 -0.34 14.43
C VAL A 425 29.41 -1.00 15.26
N LYS A 426 30.01 -0.30 16.22
CA LYS A 426 31.02 -0.88 17.13
C LYS A 426 30.45 -1.97 18.03
N GLN A 427 29.15 -1.91 18.34
CA GLN A 427 28.48 -2.80 19.27
C GLN A 427 27.73 -3.94 18.58
N ILE A 428 27.71 -4.00 17.24
CA ILE A 428 27.06 -5.08 16.49
C ILE A 428 27.73 -6.41 16.85
N PRO A 429 26.99 -7.38 17.42
CA PRO A 429 27.53 -8.68 17.77
C PRO A 429 28.00 -9.46 16.53
N CYS A 430 28.77 -10.53 16.74
CA CYS A 430 29.26 -11.39 15.65
C CYS A 430 28.12 -11.92 14.77
N ARG A 431 26.98 -12.24 15.41
CA ARG A 431 25.69 -12.50 14.79
C ARG A 431 24.62 -11.70 15.55
N PRO A 432 23.90 -10.79 14.89
CA PRO A 432 22.82 -10.03 15.52
C PRO A 432 21.56 -10.88 15.66
N SER A 433 21.66 -12.01 16.37
CA SER A 433 20.51 -12.76 16.84
C SER A 433 19.84 -12.04 18.00
N LEU A 434 18.53 -12.22 18.14
CA LEU A 434 17.71 -11.46 19.08
C LEU A 434 18.16 -11.67 20.55
N ASP A 435 18.58 -12.88 20.91
CA ASP A 435 19.12 -13.25 22.23
C ASP A 435 20.47 -12.60 22.57
N LYS A 436 21.16 -12.03 21.58
CA LYS A 436 22.46 -11.35 21.73
C LYS A 436 22.34 -9.84 21.78
N LEU A 437 21.13 -9.29 21.60
CA LEU A 437 20.90 -7.86 21.66
C LEU A 437 20.87 -7.36 23.11
N VAL A 438 21.20 -6.09 23.30
CA VAL A 438 21.17 -5.41 24.59
C VAL A 438 19.72 -5.07 24.96
N PRO A 439 19.17 -5.65 26.03
CA PRO A 439 17.78 -5.43 26.41
C PRO A 439 17.60 -4.13 27.19
N LEU A 440 16.69 -3.28 26.71
CA LEU A 440 16.15 -2.15 27.47
C LEU A 440 14.92 -2.57 28.28
N ALA A 441 14.64 -1.83 29.34
CA ALA A 441 13.47 -2.00 30.19
C ALA A 441 12.63 -0.73 30.21
N ILE A 442 11.31 -0.91 30.23
CA ILE A 442 10.36 0.17 30.50
C ILE A 442 10.05 0.17 32.00
N PRO A 443 10.30 1.27 32.72
CA PRO A 443 9.90 1.41 34.12
C PRO A 443 8.44 1.07 34.36
N ALA A 444 8.13 0.41 35.50
CA ALA A 444 6.78 -0.03 35.83
C ALA A 444 5.72 1.10 35.77
N ILE A 445 6.09 2.32 36.21
CA ILE A 445 5.20 3.50 36.17
C ILE A 445 4.76 3.81 34.73
N LEU A 446 5.65 3.68 33.75
CA LEU A 446 5.34 3.94 32.34
C LEU A 446 4.54 2.78 31.73
N MET A 447 4.75 1.54 32.20
CA MET A 447 3.90 0.41 31.83
C MET A 447 2.47 0.59 32.35
N ASP A 448 2.28 1.16 33.54
CA ASP A 448 0.96 1.50 34.07
C ASP A 448 0.27 2.58 33.21
N GLU A 449 1.01 3.58 32.72
CA GLU A 449 0.51 4.58 31.78
C GLU A 449 0.09 3.95 30.44
N LEU A 450 0.89 3.02 29.91
CA LEU A 450 0.55 2.24 28.73
C LEU A 450 -0.75 1.45 28.94
N GLY A 451 -0.91 0.83 30.10
CA GLY A 451 -2.11 0.10 30.48
C GLY A 451 -3.36 0.98 30.46
N LYS A 452 -3.26 2.23 30.95
CA LYS A 452 -4.38 3.20 30.91
C LYS A 452 -4.79 3.53 29.48
N VAL A 453 -3.82 3.78 28.59
CA VAL A 453 -4.11 4.09 27.18
C VAL A 453 -4.70 2.88 26.46
N LYS A 454 -4.18 1.67 26.71
CA LYS A 454 -4.77 0.44 26.20
C LYS A 454 -6.23 0.28 26.63
N GLN A 455 -6.54 0.56 27.90
CA GLN A 455 -7.91 0.49 28.42
C GLN A 455 -8.85 1.51 27.76
N GLN A 456 -8.35 2.70 27.42
CA GLN A 456 -9.13 3.70 26.68
C GLN A 456 -9.45 3.23 25.26
N ILE A 457 -8.46 2.66 24.56
CA ILE A 457 -8.61 2.18 23.19
C ILE A 457 -9.48 0.92 23.12
N GLU A 458 -9.42 0.04 24.12
CA GLU A 458 -10.19 -1.21 24.19
C GLU A 458 -11.70 -0.97 23.99
N VAL A 459 -12.23 0.12 24.56
CA VAL A 459 -13.64 0.50 24.42
C VAL A 459 -14.02 0.80 22.96
N GLU A 460 -13.06 1.28 22.16
CA GLU A 460 -13.28 1.63 20.75
C GLU A 460 -13.11 0.44 19.79
N LEU A 461 -12.64 -0.72 20.26
CA LEU A 461 -12.39 -1.93 19.46
C LEU A 461 -13.62 -2.83 19.25
N ASP A 462 -14.70 -2.57 20.00
CA ASP A 462 -15.98 -3.28 19.85
C ASP A 462 -16.51 -3.19 18.41
N ASP A 463 -17.39 -4.10 17.99
CA ASP A 463 -17.86 -4.22 16.60
C ASP A 463 -18.45 -2.92 16.06
N ASP A 464 -19.14 -2.17 16.93
CA ASP A 464 -19.74 -0.86 16.61
C ASP A 464 -18.80 0.33 16.93
N GLY A 465 -17.63 0.06 17.53
CA GLY A 465 -16.65 1.06 17.91
C GLY A 465 -15.91 1.68 16.73
N ARG A 466 -15.24 2.80 17.01
CA ARG A 466 -14.47 3.59 16.03
C ARG A 466 -13.36 2.77 15.37
N PHE A 467 -12.75 1.86 16.12
CA PHE A 467 -11.69 0.96 15.67
C PHE A 467 -12.19 -0.48 15.43
N GLY A 468 -13.50 -0.70 15.40
CA GLY A 468 -14.12 -2.03 15.27
C GLY A 468 -13.94 -2.73 13.93
N ASN A 469 -13.42 -2.07 12.89
CA ASN A 469 -13.10 -2.75 11.63
C ASN A 469 -11.85 -3.63 11.80
N ASP A 470 -11.87 -4.86 11.27
CA ASP A 470 -10.78 -5.84 11.36
C ASP A 470 -9.38 -5.24 11.11
N ALA A 471 -9.23 -4.40 10.08
CA ALA A 471 -7.93 -3.81 9.73
C ALA A 471 -7.41 -2.79 10.75
N VAL A 472 -8.32 -2.02 11.37
CA VAL A 472 -7.98 -1.01 12.38
C VAL A 472 -7.84 -1.67 13.75
N ARG A 473 -8.70 -2.65 14.05
CA ARG A 473 -8.64 -3.48 15.25
C ARG A 473 -7.31 -4.22 15.34
N GLY A 474 -6.85 -4.82 14.23
CA GLY A 474 -5.55 -5.47 14.15
C GLY A 474 -4.40 -4.49 14.41
N ALA A 475 -4.44 -3.29 13.84
CA ALA A 475 -3.42 -2.25 14.05
C ALA A 475 -3.40 -1.75 15.51
N ALA A 476 -4.57 -1.51 16.10
CA ALA A 476 -4.71 -1.14 17.50
C ALA A 476 -4.21 -2.25 18.44
N GLY A 477 -4.42 -3.53 18.09
CA GLY A 477 -3.86 -4.67 18.81
C GLY A 477 -2.33 -4.76 18.76
N LYS A 478 -1.67 -4.03 17.86
CA LYS A 478 -0.21 -3.91 17.78
C LYS A 478 0.33 -2.62 18.39
N LEU A 479 -0.53 -1.73 18.88
CA LEU A 479 -0.16 -0.40 19.35
C LEU A 479 0.84 -0.45 20.50
N GLU A 480 0.63 -1.32 21.48
CA GLU A 480 1.55 -1.52 22.62
C GLU A 480 2.98 -1.80 22.13
N LEU A 481 3.13 -2.78 21.22
CA LEU A 481 4.43 -3.14 20.68
C LEU A 481 5.07 -1.97 19.91
N GLN A 482 4.27 -1.19 19.17
CA GLN A 482 4.78 -0.01 18.46
C GLN A 482 5.28 1.06 19.44
N ILE A 483 4.53 1.35 20.51
CA ILE A 483 4.93 2.33 21.53
C ILE A 483 6.23 1.90 22.19
N MET A 484 6.34 0.64 22.60
CA MET A 484 7.56 0.10 23.20
C MET A 484 8.77 0.25 22.28
N LYS A 485 8.62 -0.07 20.99
CA LYS A 485 9.69 0.06 20.00
C LYS A 485 10.07 1.52 19.78
N VAL A 486 9.10 2.39 19.51
CA VAL A 486 9.35 3.81 19.23
C VAL A 486 9.98 4.50 20.44
N ALA A 487 9.52 4.23 21.65
CA ALA A 487 10.11 4.77 22.89
C ALA A 487 11.57 4.36 23.04
N SER A 488 11.87 3.08 22.78
CA SER A 488 13.24 2.55 22.82
C SER A 488 14.14 3.22 21.77
N ILE A 489 13.64 3.38 20.54
CA ILE A 489 14.41 4.00 19.44
C ILE A 489 14.72 5.46 19.76
N LEU A 490 13.74 6.22 20.24
CA LEU A 490 13.94 7.61 20.65
C LEU A 490 14.96 7.68 21.79
N HIS A 491 14.78 6.87 22.83
CA HIS A 491 15.68 6.82 23.98
C HIS A 491 17.14 6.54 23.57
N ILE A 492 17.38 5.46 22.82
CA ILE A 492 18.72 5.10 22.32
C ILE A 492 19.30 6.25 21.52
N SER A 493 18.49 6.81 20.61
CA SER A 493 18.98 7.80 19.66
C SER A 493 19.32 9.12 20.33
N ARG A 494 18.58 9.52 21.37
CA ARG A 494 18.91 10.70 22.19
C ARG A 494 20.30 10.57 22.79
N HIS A 495 20.58 9.44 23.43
CA HIS A 495 21.86 9.23 24.11
C HIS A 495 23.03 9.07 23.13
N LEU A 496 22.86 8.26 22.08
CA LEU A 496 23.93 8.00 21.12
C LEU A 496 24.24 9.19 20.21
N CYS A 497 23.25 10.02 19.86
CA CYS A 497 23.50 11.26 19.13
C CYS A 497 24.35 12.26 19.94
N GLU A 498 24.33 12.17 21.27
CA GLU A 498 25.15 12.97 22.17
C GLU A 498 26.48 12.28 22.54
N GLY A 499 26.74 11.07 22.02
CA GLY A 499 27.93 10.28 22.37
C GLY A 499 27.92 9.76 23.81
N LYS A 500 26.74 9.64 24.42
CA LYS A 500 26.56 9.14 25.79
C LYS A 500 26.16 7.67 25.81
N PRO A 501 26.52 6.91 26.86
CA PRO A 501 26.02 5.56 27.03
C PRO A 501 24.50 5.56 27.18
N VAL A 502 23.85 4.53 26.66
CA VAL A 502 22.39 4.35 26.73
C VAL A 502 22.02 3.75 28.09
N PRO A 503 21.22 4.43 28.92
CA PRO A 503 20.66 3.84 30.13
C PRO A 503 19.77 2.63 29.79
N LEU A 504 19.79 1.60 30.64
CA LEU A 504 18.95 0.41 30.41
C LEU A 504 17.46 0.71 30.60
N ASN A 505 17.11 1.70 31.41
CA ASN A 505 15.73 2.11 31.66
C ASN A 505 15.35 3.28 30.75
N ILE A 506 14.29 3.10 29.97
CA ILE A 506 13.76 4.12 29.06
C ILE A 506 13.24 5.32 29.86
N GLY A 507 13.62 6.52 29.42
CA GLY A 507 13.22 7.78 30.03
C GLY A 507 11.75 8.15 29.75
N ALA A 508 11.10 8.77 30.72
CA ALA A 508 9.68 9.18 30.63
C ALA A 508 9.40 10.11 29.45
N ALA A 509 10.30 11.06 29.16
CA ALA A 509 10.11 12.01 28.06
C ALA A 509 10.07 11.33 26.69
N ASP A 510 10.95 10.34 26.45
CA ASP A 510 10.98 9.61 25.17
C ASP A 510 9.78 8.66 25.04
N PHE A 511 9.35 8.10 26.17
CA PHE A 511 8.15 7.28 26.23
C PHE A 511 6.87 8.08 25.93
N GLU A 512 6.72 9.27 26.53
CA GLU A 512 5.57 10.16 26.28
C GLU A 512 5.50 10.60 24.82
N ILE A 513 6.64 10.96 24.21
CA ILE A 513 6.72 11.29 22.78
C ILE A 513 6.25 10.09 21.93
N ALA A 514 6.73 8.88 22.24
CA ALA A 514 6.36 7.67 21.52
C ALA A 514 4.87 7.35 21.65
N LEU A 515 4.32 7.46 22.86
CA LEU A 515 2.90 7.26 23.14
C LEU A 515 2.03 8.17 22.27
N ASN A 516 2.33 9.47 22.27
CA ASN A 516 1.58 10.47 21.51
C ASN A 516 1.68 10.23 20.00
N ILE A 517 2.88 9.96 19.48
CA ILE A 517 3.09 9.66 18.05
C ILE A 517 2.32 8.42 17.63
N CYS A 518 2.39 7.33 18.39
CA CYS A 518 1.75 6.08 18.03
C CYS A 518 0.21 6.17 18.09
N CYS A 519 -0.34 6.88 19.08
CA CYS A 519 -1.78 7.14 19.15
C CYS A 519 -2.27 7.98 17.96
N GLU A 520 -1.54 9.04 17.60
CA GLU A 520 -1.85 9.85 16.41
C GLU A 520 -1.74 9.02 15.12
N LEU A 521 -0.72 8.17 15.01
CA LEU A 521 -0.55 7.29 13.85
C LEU A 521 -1.68 6.26 13.72
N LEU A 522 -2.21 5.72 14.83
CA LEU A 522 -3.37 4.84 14.80
C LEU A 522 -4.60 5.56 14.24
N GLU A 523 -4.80 6.82 14.63
CA GLU A 523 -5.90 7.62 14.11
C GLU A 523 -5.70 7.95 12.63
N ARG A 524 -4.48 8.33 12.21
CA ARG A 524 -4.16 8.54 10.80
C ARG A 524 -4.30 7.27 9.97
N TYR A 525 -3.95 6.11 10.51
CA TYR A 525 -4.16 4.81 9.87
C TYR A 525 -5.64 4.60 9.53
N ARG A 526 -6.53 4.85 10.50
CA ARG A 526 -7.99 4.80 10.29
C ARG A 526 -8.45 5.79 9.23
N GLN A 527 -8.00 7.05 9.30
CA GLN A 527 -8.37 8.09 8.34
C GLN A 527 -7.92 7.77 6.90
N VAL A 528 -6.72 7.19 6.73
CA VAL A 528 -6.24 6.74 5.42
C VAL A 528 -7.17 5.69 4.82
N LEU A 529 -7.63 4.72 5.63
CA LEU A 529 -8.58 3.70 5.16
C LEU A 529 -9.96 4.28 4.82
N VAL A 530 -10.44 5.25 5.58
CA VAL A 530 -11.70 5.97 5.27
C VAL A 530 -11.57 6.75 3.96
N ASN A 531 -10.50 7.53 3.81
CA ASN A 531 -10.26 8.36 2.62
C ASN A 531 -10.10 7.51 1.34
N LYS A 532 -9.48 6.34 1.45
CA LYS A 532 -9.33 5.37 0.34
C LYS A 532 -10.60 4.53 0.12
N ARG A 533 -11.70 4.80 0.83
CA ARG A 533 -12.97 4.06 0.79
C ARG A 533 -12.78 2.54 1.00
N ILE A 534 -11.86 2.17 1.87
CA ILE A 534 -11.66 0.78 2.31
C ILE A 534 -12.59 0.47 3.48
N ILE A 535 -12.78 1.46 4.36
CA ILE A 535 -13.71 1.40 5.51
C ILE A 535 -14.58 2.66 5.55
N GLY A 536 -15.55 2.69 6.47
CA GLY A 536 -16.41 3.84 6.71
C GLY A 536 -17.54 3.95 5.69
N PHE A 537 -18.36 5.00 5.84
CA PHE A 537 -19.64 5.10 5.14
C PHE A 537 -19.51 5.06 3.61
N GLY A 538 -18.47 5.68 3.03
CA GLY A 538 -18.24 5.61 1.57
C GLY A 538 -18.06 4.17 1.06
N ALA A 539 -17.27 3.36 1.77
CA ALA A 539 -17.05 1.95 1.41
C ALA A 539 -18.32 1.11 1.62
N GLU A 540 -19.03 1.37 2.72
CA GLU A 540 -20.29 0.72 3.07
C GLU A 540 -21.38 1.02 2.02
N ALA A 541 -21.47 2.28 1.60
CA ALA A 541 -22.36 2.76 0.56
C ALA A 541 -22.08 2.06 -0.77
N ASP A 542 -20.82 2.04 -1.21
CA ASP A 542 -20.40 1.37 -2.45
C ASP A 542 -20.75 -0.14 -2.41
N ALA A 543 -20.60 -0.78 -1.25
CA ALA A 543 -20.96 -2.19 -1.06
C ALA A 543 -22.47 -2.45 -1.11
N VAL A 544 -23.28 -1.57 -0.48
CA VAL A 544 -24.75 -1.67 -0.50
C VAL A 544 -25.28 -1.40 -1.91
N ILE A 545 -24.83 -0.33 -2.55
CA ILE A 545 -25.22 0.05 -3.92
C ILE A 545 -24.87 -1.10 -4.88
N GLY A 546 -23.61 -1.56 -4.91
CA GLY A 546 -23.20 -2.65 -5.80
C GLY A 546 -23.86 -4.01 -5.52
N TYR A 547 -24.44 -4.20 -4.33
CA TYR A 547 -25.31 -5.35 -4.06
C TYR A 547 -26.71 -5.14 -4.64
N LEU A 548 -27.32 -3.98 -4.40
CA LEU A 548 -28.68 -3.65 -4.83
C LEU A 548 -28.79 -3.46 -6.36
N GLU A 549 -27.73 -3.06 -7.04
CA GLU A 549 -27.64 -3.01 -8.52
C GLU A 549 -28.04 -4.34 -9.18
N ARG A 550 -27.91 -5.46 -8.45
CA ARG A 550 -28.25 -6.79 -8.94
C ARG A 550 -29.75 -7.11 -8.88
N PHE A 551 -30.54 -6.25 -8.25
CA PHE A 551 -31.95 -6.47 -7.94
C PHE A 551 -32.80 -5.25 -8.32
N SER A 552 -33.17 -5.14 -9.60
CA SER A 552 -33.98 -4.03 -10.13
C SER A 552 -35.35 -3.88 -9.46
N GLY A 553 -35.94 -4.98 -8.96
CA GLY A 553 -37.18 -4.97 -8.19
C GLY A 553 -37.02 -4.72 -6.67
N GLY A 554 -35.80 -4.45 -6.21
CA GLY A 554 -35.47 -4.38 -4.80
C GLY A 554 -35.29 -5.75 -4.14
N LYS A 555 -34.87 -5.74 -2.89
CA LYS A 555 -34.61 -6.93 -2.08
C LYS A 555 -35.19 -6.77 -0.69
N ASP A 556 -35.61 -7.87 -0.08
CA ASP A 556 -36.01 -7.88 1.33
C ASP A 556 -34.84 -7.38 2.21
N LEU A 557 -35.13 -6.45 3.13
CA LEU A 557 -34.14 -5.77 3.95
C LEU A 557 -33.31 -6.74 4.79
N GLU A 558 -33.92 -7.75 5.41
CA GLU A 558 -33.21 -8.71 6.26
C GLU A 558 -32.35 -9.66 5.41
N GLN A 559 -32.84 -10.07 4.23
CA GLN A 559 -32.02 -10.81 3.27
C GLN A 559 -30.83 -10.00 2.76
N ALA A 560 -31.03 -8.71 2.48
CA ALA A 560 -29.98 -7.80 2.05
C ALA A 560 -28.91 -7.66 3.14
N LYS A 561 -29.33 -7.39 4.39
CA LYS A 561 -28.42 -7.34 5.55
C LYS A 561 -27.59 -8.61 5.69
N ASN A 562 -28.23 -9.77 5.67
CA ASN A 562 -27.54 -11.05 5.82
C ASN A 562 -26.55 -11.32 4.68
N SER A 563 -26.89 -10.93 3.45
CA SER A 563 -25.98 -11.07 2.31
C SER A 563 -24.77 -10.13 2.43
N LEU A 564 -24.99 -8.90 2.90
CA LEU A 564 -23.96 -7.87 3.04
C LEU A 564 -22.94 -8.19 4.14
N ARG A 565 -23.29 -8.97 5.17
CA ARG A 565 -22.36 -9.42 6.24
C ARG A 565 -21.08 -10.08 5.73
N SER A 566 -21.15 -10.77 4.59
CA SER A 566 -20.00 -11.47 4.01
C SER A 566 -19.05 -10.57 3.23
N ARG A 567 -19.41 -9.30 3.01
CA ARG A 567 -18.55 -8.31 2.35
C ARG A 567 -17.45 -7.85 3.30
N SER A 568 -16.25 -7.65 2.76
CA SER A 568 -15.05 -7.25 3.53
C SER A 568 -15.27 -6.03 4.42
N VAL A 569 -16.07 -5.06 3.96
CA VAL A 569 -16.37 -3.82 4.71
C VAL A 569 -17.22 -4.07 5.96
N PHE A 570 -18.11 -5.07 5.92
CA PHE A 570 -19.02 -5.43 7.02
C PHE A 570 -18.60 -6.70 7.77
N LYS A 571 -17.49 -7.33 7.36
CA LYS A 571 -16.96 -8.52 8.04
C LYS A 571 -16.53 -8.13 9.45
N GLY A 572 -16.93 -8.94 10.44
CA GLY A 572 -16.65 -8.65 11.85
C GLY A 572 -17.47 -7.49 12.45
N ARG A 573 -18.43 -6.91 11.72
CA ARG A 573 -19.31 -5.83 12.19
C ARG A 573 -20.69 -6.35 12.57
N SER A 574 -21.38 -5.62 13.45
CA SER A 574 -22.78 -5.89 13.78
C SER A 574 -23.72 -5.54 12.60
N THR A 575 -24.92 -6.13 12.57
CA THR A 575 -25.96 -5.75 11.59
C THR A 575 -26.51 -4.34 11.79
N LYS A 576 -26.23 -3.70 12.93
CA LYS A 576 -26.63 -2.31 13.16
C LYS A 576 -25.90 -1.38 12.20
N GLN A 577 -24.62 -1.63 11.94
CA GLN A 577 -23.84 -0.85 10.97
C GLN A 577 -24.41 -0.95 9.55
N ILE A 578 -24.79 -2.15 9.10
CA ILE A 578 -25.44 -2.33 7.79
C ILE A 578 -26.77 -1.58 7.73
N SER A 579 -27.55 -1.63 8.82
CA SER A 579 -28.83 -0.91 8.93
C SER A 579 -28.62 0.60 8.85
N ALA A 580 -27.64 1.13 9.61
CA ALA A 580 -27.29 2.54 9.61
C ALA A 580 -26.80 3.03 8.23
N ALA A 581 -26.00 2.22 7.52
CA ALA A 581 -25.56 2.55 6.16
C ALA A 581 -26.75 2.64 5.19
N ILE A 582 -27.68 1.68 5.24
CA ILE A 582 -28.90 1.69 4.42
C ILE A 582 -29.79 2.89 4.76
N GLU A 583 -29.95 3.20 6.05
CA GLU A 583 -30.74 4.36 6.51
C GLU A 583 -30.13 5.69 6.07
N LYS A 584 -28.80 5.84 6.15
CA LYS A 584 -28.09 7.01 5.62
C LYS A 584 -28.26 7.16 4.11
N LEU A 585 -28.17 6.07 3.34
CA LEU A 585 -28.44 6.08 1.90
C LEU A 585 -29.89 6.44 1.58
N ALA A 586 -30.83 6.00 2.41
CA ALA A 586 -32.24 6.37 2.28
C ALA A 586 -32.47 7.86 2.58
N ALA A 587 -31.85 8.39 3.63
CA ALA A 587 -31.87 9.82 3.93
C ALA A 587 -31.28 10.66 2.79
N ALA A 588 -30.24 10.16 2.12
CA ALA A 588 -29.62 10.79 0.95
C ALA A 588 -30.42 10.59 -0.36
N ARG A 589 -31.59 9.93 -0.32
CA ARG A 589 -32.44 9.62 -1.49
C ARG A 589 -31.72 8.81 -2.59
N ILE A 590 -30.76 7.98 -2.21
CA ILE A 590 -30.09 7.03 -3.11
C ILE A 590 -30.81 5.67 -3.11
N VAL A 591 -31.44 5.34 -1.98
CA VAL A 591 -32.14 4.07 -1.75
C VAL A 591 -33.56 4.36 -1.25
N ALA A 592 -34.54 3.61 -1.72
CA ALA A 592 -35.90 3.60 -1.18
C ALA A 592 -36.12 2.39 -0.28
N ILE A 593 -36.77 2.61 0.87
CA ILE A 593 -37.25 1.56 1.76
C ILE A 593 -38.78 1.58 1.71
N GLU A 594 -39.36 0.57 1.07
CA GLU A 594 -40.81 0.44 0.88
C GLU A 594 -41.34 -0.70 1.73
N THR A 595 -42.57 -0.56 2.23
CA THR A 595 -43.25 -1.66 2.92
C THR A 595 -44.14 -2.38 1.93
N SER A 596 -43.88 -3.66 1.70
CA SER A 596 -44.69 -4.50 0.81
C SER A 596 -46.10 -4.70 1.39
N THR A 597 -47.03 -5.11 0.53
CA THR A 597 -48.38 -5.57 0.92
C THR A 597 -48.37 -6.75 1.91
N THR A 598 -47.24 -7.45 2.04
CA THR A 598 -47.03 -8.54 3.01
C THR A 598 -46.37 -8.08 4.32
N GLY A 599 -46.17 -6.76 4.51
CA GLY A 599 -45.58 -6.17 5.70
C GLY A 599 -44.05 -6.23 5.77
N ARG A 600 -43.37 -6.71 4.72
CA ARG A 600 -41.91 -6.81 4.66
C ARG A 600 -41.31 -5.52 4.10
N LYS A 601 -40.15 -5.10 4.64
CA LYS A 601 -39.41 -3.94 4.12
C LYS A 601 -38.58 -4.37 2.91
N ILE A 602 -38.85 -3.77 1.77
CA ILE A 602 -38.11 -3.92 0.52
C ILE A 602 -37.18 -2.71 0.38
N VAL A 603 -35.92 -2.97 0.06
CA VAL A 603 -34.91 -1.96 -0.21
C VAL A 603 -34.53 -2.00 -1.69
N ARG A 604 -34.56 -0.85 -2.36
CA ARG A 604 -34.19 -0.71 -3.79
C ARG A 604 -33.41 0.56 -4.04
N LEU A 605 -32.59 0.55 -5.09
CA LEU A 605 -31.97 1.77 -5.60
C LEU A 605 -33.04 2.66 -6.26
N LEU A 606 -32.90 3.98 -6.09
CA LEU A 606 -33.77 4.99 -6.69
C LEU A 606 -33.33 5.39 -8.10
#